data_AF-A3CK12-F1
#
_entry.id   AF-A3CK12-F1
#
_cell.length_a   1.000
_cell.length_b   1.000
_cell.length_c   1.000
_cell.angle_alpha   90.00
_cell.angle_beta   90.00
_cell.angle_gamma   90.00
#
_symmetry.space_group_name_H-M   'P 1'
#
loop_
_entity.id
_entity.type
_entity.pdbx_description
1 polymer ?
#
loop_
_entity_poly.entity_id
_entity_poly.type
_entity_poly.pdbx_seq_one_letter_code
_entity_poly.pdbx_strand_id
1 'polypeptide(L)'
;MADTGILIVSHSKNLAQGLFDLISQVAADVAISYVGGLDDGSIGTSFEGIQAALDANDKDTILAFFDLGSARMNLEMVADFSDKEIIINNVPLVEGAYTAAALLQAGADLPNVLLQVRELEIKK
;
A
#
# COMPACT_ATOMS: atom_id res chain seq x y z
N MET A 1 -17.51 1.47 8.43
CA MET A 1 -16.10 1.07 8.29
C MET A 1 -15.31 2.31 7.92
N ALA A 2 -14.05 2.40 8.34
CA ALA A 2 -13.20 3.52 7.94
C ALA A 2 -13.10 3.58 6.41
N ASP A 3 -13.19 4.78 5.85
CA ASP A 3 -13.03 5.05 4.42
C ASP A 3 -11.54 5.04 4.04
N THR A 4 -10.85 3.98 4.43
CA THR A 4 -9.40 3.88 4.34
C THR A 4 -9.00 2.51 3.82
N GLY A 5 -8.33 2.50 2.67
CA GLY A 5 -7.78 1.31 2.04
C GLY A 5 -6.26 1.27 2.14
N ILE A 6 -5.69 0.14 1.70
CA ILE A 6 -4.24 -0.06 1.62
C ILE A 6 -3.85 -0.37 0.18
N LEU A 7 -2.76 0.24 -0.26
CA LEU A 7 -2.09 -0.07 -1.53
C LEU A 7 -0.68 -0.59 -1.27
N ILE A 8 -0.39 -1.81 -1.74
CA ILE A 8 0.94 -2.43 -1.68
C ILE A 8 1.60 -2.31 -3.05
N VAL A 9 2.79 -1.71 -3.10
CA VAL A 9 3.58 -1.56 -4.33
C VAL A 9 4.94 -2.25 -4.15
N SER A 10 5.28 -3.16 -5.05
CA SER A 10 6.61 -3.79 -5.04
C SER A 10 7.18 -3.95 -6.44
N HIS A 11 8.50 -3.98 -6.56
CA HIS A 11 9.16 -4.43 -7.77
C HIS A 11 8.92 -5.91 -8.08
N SER A 12 8.51 -6.71 -7.09
CA SER A 12 8.30 -8.14 -7.21
C SER A 12 6.83 -8.50 -7.08
N LYS A 13 6.27 -9.11 -8.13
CA LYS A 13 4.92 -9.68 -8.12
C LYS A 13 4.72 -10.64 -6.94
N ASN A 14 5.70 -11.51 -6.70
CA ASN A 14 5.62 -12.52 -5.66
C ASN A 14 5.65 -11.91 -4.26
N LEU A 15 6.38 -10.81 -4.07
CA LEU A 15 6.41 -10.11 -2.78
C LEU A 15 5.08 -9.39 -2.51
N ALA A 16 4.54 -8.66 -3.50
CA ALA A 16 3.25 -7.99 -3.37
C ALA A 16 2.12 -9.00 -3.10
N GLN A 17 2.06 -10.09 -3.86
CA GLN A 17 1.10 -11.17 -3.66
C GLN A 17 1.26 -11.83 -2.29
N GLY A 18 2.47 -12.25 -1.93
CA GLY A 18 2.70 -12.96 -0.66
C GLY A 18 2.39 -12.09 0.56
N LEU A 19 2.62 -10.78 0.46
CA LEU A 19 2.24 -9.84 1.51
C LEU A 19 0.72 -9.68 1.61
N PHE A 20 0.02 -9.56 0.47
CA PHE A 20 -1.44 -9.57 0.45
C PHE A 20 -1.99 -10.85 1.09
N ASP A 21 -1.51 -12.03 0.66
CA ASP A 21 -1.94 -13.32 1.18
C ASP A 21 -1.75 -13.43 2.70
N LEU A 22 -0.61 -12.94 3.21
CA LEU A 22 -0.30 -12.88 4.63
C LEU A 22 -1.26 -11.96 5.39
N ILE A 23 -1.48 -10.73 4.89
CA ILE A 23 -2.35 -9.75 5.54
C ILE A 23 -3.81 -10.22 5.51
N SER A 24 -4.26 -10.88 4.45
CA SER A 24 -5.61 -11.42 4.35
C SER A 24 -5.93 -12.46 5.43
N GLN A 25 -4.94 -13.07 6.09
CA GLN A 25 -5.16 -13.95 7.25
C GLN A 25 -5.59 -13.20 8.51
N VAL A 26 -5.30 -11.89 8.59
CA VAL A 26 -5.53 -11.09 9.80
C VAL A 26 -6.46 -9.89 9.58
N ALA A 27 -6.63 -9.44 8.34
CA ALA A 27 -7.42 -8.27 7.98
C ALA A 27 -8.37 -8.58 6.81
N ALA A 28 -9.42 -9.36 7.09
CA ALA A 28 -10.39 -9.82 6.09
C ALA A 28 -11.34 -8.72 5.57
N ASP A 29 -11.57 -7.67 6.36
CA ASP A 29 -12.53 -6.61 6.05
C ASP A 29 -11.88 -5.33 5.52
N VAL A 30 -10.55 -5.29 5.43
CA VAL A 30 -9.79 -4.14 4.96
C VAL A 30 -9.69 -4.20 3.43
N ALA A 31 -9.99 -3.09 2.75
CA ALA A 31 -9.83 -2.99 1.30
C ALA A 31 -8.34 -2.87 0.94
N ILE A 32 -7.76 -3.95 0.41
CA ILE A 32 -6.35 -4.02 0.05
C ILE A 32 -6.22 -4.31 -1.44
N SER A 33 -5.50 -3.43 -2.12
CA SER A 33 -5.05 -3.58 -3.50
C SER A 33 -3.52 -3.72 -3.53
N TYR A 34 -2.99 -4.46 -4.49
CA TYR A 34 -1.55 -4.60 -4.63
C TYR A 34 -1.12 -4.67 -6.09
N VAL A 35 0.11 -4.23 -6.35
CA VAL A 35 0.79 -4.41 -7.62
C VAL A 35 2.25 -4.78 -7.36
N GLY A 36 2.78 -5.66 -8.20
CA GLY A 36 4.21 -5.73 -8.33
C GLY A 36 4.73 -6.44 -9.56
N GLY A 37 5.94 -6.06 -9.95
CA GLY A 37 6.52 -6.41 -11.25
C GLY A 37 5.94 -5.56 -12.38
N LEU A 38 6.54 -5.72 -13.57
CA LEU A 38 6.02 -5.17 -14.82
C LEU A 38 5.07 -6.16 -15.51
N ASP A 39 4.38 -5.72 -16.56
CA ASP A 39 3.40 -6.52 -17.30
C ASP A 39 4.00 -7.79 -17.93
N ASP A 40 5.29 -7.76 -18.27
CA ASP A 40 6.04 -8.90 -18.78
C ASP A 40 6.50 -9.88 -17.67
N GLY A 41 6.17 -9.57 -16.41
CA GLY A 41 6.53 -10.35 -15.23
C GLY A 41 7.93 -10.07 -14.67
N SER A 42 8.68 -9.14 -15.27
CA SER A 42 10.01 -8.76 -14.78
C SER A 42 9.96 -7.89 -13.51
N ILE A 43 11.10 -7.75 -12.84
CA ILE A 43 11.23 -6.94 -11.62
C ILE A 43 11.17 -5.46 -11.99
N GLY A 44 10.21 -4.73 -11.41
CA GLY A 44 10.00 -3.31 -11.72
C GLY A 44 8.66 -2.78 -11.22
N THR A 45 8.46 -1.48 -11.37
CA THR A 45 7.17 -0.81 -11.14
C THR A 45 6.88 0.14 -12.32
N SER A 46 5.61 0.34 -12.64
CA SER A 46 5.15 1.26 -13.67
C SER A 46 4.04 2.16 -13.13
N PHE A 47 3.86 3.32 -13.76
CA PHE A 47 2.75 4.22 -13.47
C PHE A 47 1.41 3.50 -13.68
N GLU A 48 1.26 2.83 -14.83
CA GLU A 48 0.02 2.17 -15.25
C GLU A 48 -0.40 1.06 -14.28
N GLY A 49 0.56 0.27 -13.80
CA GLY A 49 0.29 -0.81 -12.84
C GLY A 49 -0.17 -0.28 -11.48
N ILE A 50 0.47 0.79 -10.99
CA ILE A 50 0.09 1.43 -9.72
C ILE A 50 -1.28 2.11 -9.85
N GLN A 51 -1.53 2.82 -10.96
CA GLN A 51 -2.83 3.44 -11.23
C GLN A 51 -3.95 2.40 -11.25
N ALA A 52 -3.77 1.29 -11.97
CA ALA A 52 -4.76 0.22 -12.04
C ALA A 52 -5.05 -0.41 -10.66
N ALA A 53 -4.03 -0.62 -9.83
CA ALA A 53 -4.21 -1.12 -8.47
C ALA A 53 -4.92 -0.10 -7.56
N LEU A 54 -4.61 1.18 -7.71
CA LEU A 54 -5.28 2.26 -6.97
C LEU A 54 -6.77 2.36 -7.34
N ASP A 55 -7.09 2.26 -8.63
CA ASP A 55 -8.47 2.33 -9.15
C ASP A 55 -9.30 1.12 -8.72
N ALA A 56 -8.66 -0.04 -8.53
CA ALA A 56 -9.30 -1.25 -8.02
C ALA A 56 -9.66 -1.18 -6.53
N ASN A 57 -9.03 -0.27 -5.76
CA ASN A 57 -9.39 -0.04 -4.37
C ASN A 57 -10.65 0.83 -4.30
N ASP A 58 -11.63 0.48 -3.47
CA ASP A 58 -12.92 1.19 -3.42
C ASP A 58 -12.97 2.31 -2.36
N LYS A 59 -11.81 2.66 -1.76
CA LYS A 59 -11.69 3.70 -0.73
C LYS A 59 -11.12 5.00 -1.27
N ASP A 60 -11.51 6.11 -0.64
CA ASP A 60 -11.07 7.46 -1.02
C ASP A 60 -9.75 7.86 -0.34
N THR A 61 -9.48 7.40 0.89
CA THR A 61 -8.16 7.54 1.53
C THR A 61 -7.37 6.25 1.40
N ILE A 62 -6.12 6.32 0.92
CA ILE A 62 -5.27 5.16 0.65
C ILE A 62 -3.95 5.26 1.40
N LEU A 63 -3.67 4.29 2.27
CA LEU A 63 -2.35 4.10 2.86
C LEU A 63 -1.48 3.31 1.89
N ALA A 64 -0.52 3.98 1.25
CA ALA A 64 0.36 3.36 0.28
C ALA A 64 1.70 2.95 0.91
N PHE A 65 2.12 1.72 0.64
CA PHE A 65 3.38 1.13 1.10
C PHE A 65 4.17 0.62 -0.10
N PHE A 66 5.47 0.89 -0.12
CA PHE A 66 6.35 0.54 -1.23
C PHE A 66 7.64 -0.13 -0.74
N ASP A 67 8.36 -0.86 -1.59
CA ASP A 67 9.64 -1.49 -1.22
C ASP A 67 10.84 -0.53 -1.30
N LEU A 68 11.16 -0.03 -2.49
CA LEU A 68 12.38 0.73 -2.83
C LEU A 68 12.06 2.11 -3.42
N GLY A 69 13.00 3.04 -3.34
CA GLY A 69 12.80 4.44 -3.72
C GLY A 69 12.27 4.70 -5.14
N SER A 70 12.61 3.85 -6.13
CA SER A 70 12.05 3.96 -7.49
C SER A 70 10.54 3.71 -7.54
N ALA A 71 10.00 2.84 -6.68
CA ALA A 71 8.56 2.62 -6.59
C ALA A 71 7.83 3.85 -6.04
N ARG A 72 8.48 4.59 -5.13
CA ARG A 72 7.97 5.85 -4.60
C ARG A 72 7.80 6.90 -5.70
N MET A 73 8.75 7.02 -6.63
CA MET A 73 8.64 8.00 -7.71
C MET A 73 7.40 7.78 -8.59
N ASN A 74 7.12 6.53 -8.96
CA ASN A 74 5.90 6.20 -9.71
C ASN A 74 4.63 6.41 -8.88
N LEU A 75 4.69 6.12 -7.58
CA LEU A 75 3.58 6.32 -6.66
C LEU A 75 3.25 7.81 -6.43
N GLU A 76 4.27 8.66 -6.29
CA GLU A 76 4.12 10.12 -6.24
C GLU A 76 3.49 10.65 -7.53
N MET A 77 3.94 10.14 -8.69
CA MET A 77 3.32 10.49 -9.97
C MET A 77 1.85 10.07 -10.04
N VAL A 78 1.48 8.85 -9.61
CA VAL A 78 0.07 8.45 -9.57
C VAL A 78 -0.74 9.33 -8.61
N ALA A 79 -0.18 9.71 -7.47
CA ALA A 79 -0.84 10.59 -6.52
C ALA A 79 -1.17 11.97 -7.11
N ASP A 80 -0.30 12.51 -7.97
CA ASP A 80 -0.54 13.80 -8.64
C ASP A 80 -1.73 13.77 -9.63
N PHE A 81 -2.14 12.60 -10.11
CA PHE A 81 -3.21 12.43 -11.11
C PHE A 81 -4.51 11.85 -10.54
N SER A 82 -4.52 11.50 -9.24
CA SER A 82 -5.65 10.87 -8.58
C SER A 82 -6.46 11.86 -7.75
N ASP A 83 -7.78 11.72 -7.73
CA ASP A 83 -8.67 12.47 -6.82
C ASP A 83 -8.68 11.90 -5.39
N LYS A 84 -8.14 10.69 -5.20
CA LYS A 84 -8.01 10.02 -3.89
C LYS A 84 -6.92 10.65 -3.02
N GLU A 85 -7.11 10.62 -1.70
CA GLU A 85 -6.10 11.02 -0.73
C GLU A 85 -5.09 9.87 -0.53
N ILE A 86 -3.90 9.98 -1.14
CA ILE A 86 -2.86 8.95 -1.03
C ILE A 86 -1.81 9.37 0.01
N ILE A 87 -1.69 8.57 1.08
CA ILE A 87 -0.70 8.76 2.14
C ILE A 87 0.45 7.77 1.93
N ILE A 88 1.58 8.27 1.42
CA ILE A 88 2.77 7.46 1.13
C ILE A 88 3.61 7.27 2.39
N ASN A 89 3.79 6.03 2.83
CA ASN A 89 4.48 5.70 4.08
C ASN A 89 5.93 5.25 3.84
N ASN A 90 6.92 5.97 4.38
CA ASN A 90 8.34 5.62 4.33
C ASN A 90 8.72 4.61 5.43
N VAL A 91 8.15 3.41 5.37
CA VAL A 91 8.32 2.34 6.37
C VAL A 91 8.72 1.03 5.68
N PRO A 92 9.29 0.02 6.38
CA PRO A 92 9.46 -1.30 5.81
C PRO A 92 8.15 -1.83 5.21
N LEU A 93 8.21 -2.36 3.98
CA LEU A 93 7.01 -2.68 3.19
C LEU A 93 6.10 -3.67 3.95
N VAL A 94 6.69 -4.77 4.42
CA VAL A 94 5.94 -5.87 5.04
C VAL A 94 5.39 -5.44 6.40
N GLU A 95 6.25 -4.95 7.27
CA GLU A 95 5.93 -4.61 8.65
C GLU A 95 4.95 -3.42 8.72
N GLY A 96 5.15 -2.42 7.87
CA GLY A 96 4.28 -1.25 7.78
C GLY A 96 2.88 -1.58 7.29
N ALA A 97 2.77 -2.28 6.15
CA ALA A 97 1.47 -2.65 5.59
C ALA A 97 0.71 -3.60 6.51
N TYR A 98 1.40 -4.58 7.11
CA TYR A 98 0.79 -5.51 8.07
C TYR A 98 0.27 -4.78 9.32
N THR A 99 1.08 -3.87 9.88
CA THR A 99 0.68 -3.07 11.06
C THR A 99 -0.56 -2.22 10.77
N ALA A 100 -0.58 -1.52 9.63
CA ALA A 100 -1.72 -0.70 9.24
C ALA A 100 -2.98 -1.54 9.03
N ALA A 101 -2.87 -2.67 8.33
CA ALA A 101 -4.00 -3.55 8.06
C ALA A 101 -4.58 -4.14 9.35
N ALA A 102 -3.73 -4.63 10.25
CA ALA A 102 -4.18 -5.21 11.52
C ALA A 102 -4.90 -4.17 12.39
N LEU A 103 -4.41 -2.92 12.42
CA LEU A 103 -5.04 -1.84 13.17
C LEU A 103 -6.38 -1.40 12.55
N LEU A 104 -6.46 -1.27 11.22
CA LEU A 104 -7.71 -0.97 10.53
C LEU A 104 -8.76 -2.07 10.76
N GLN A 105 -8.36 -3.35 10.69
CA GLN A 105 -9.24 -4.47 11.01
C GLN A 105 -9.75 -4.41 12.45
N ALA A 106 -8.90 -4.01 13.40
CA ALA A 106 -9.28 -3.85 14.80
C ALA A 106 -10.17 -2.61 15.05
N GLY A 107 -10.45 -1.81 14.02
CA GLY A 107 -11.30 -0.62 14.11
C GLY A 107 -10.58 0.62 14.64
N ALA A 108 -9.25 0.65 14.62
CA ALA A 108 -8.51 1.87 14.92
C ALA A 108 -8.80 2.96 13.87
N ASP A 109 -8.86 4.21 14.31
CA ASP A 109 -9.03 5.35 13.42
C ASP A 109 -7.71 5.71 12.70
N LEU A 110 -7.84 6.44 11.58
CA LEU A 110 -6.70 6.82 10.75
C LEU A 110 -5.58 7.53 11.53
N PRO A 111 -5.85 8.49 12.44
CA PRO A 111 -4.80 9.13 13.24
C PRO A 111 -3.99 8.14 14.10
N ASN A 112 -4.66 7.17 14.76
CA ASN A 112 -3.97 6.16 15.55
C ASN A 112 -3.19 5.18 14.67
N VAL A 113 -3.73 4.79 13.52
CA VAL A 113 -3.01 3.96 12.54
C VAL A 113 -1.73 4.66 12.09
N LEU A 114 -1.81 5.93 11.68
CA LEU A 114 -0.66 6.72 11.24
C LEU A 114 0.35 6.96 12.36
N LEU A 115 -0.08 7.10 13.61
CA LEU A 115 0.82 7.18 14.75
C LEU A 115 1.66 5.90 14.87
N GLN A 116 1.04 4.72 14.84
CA GLN A 116 1.76 3.45 14.97
C GLN A 116 2.65 3.15 13.75
N VAL A 117 2.18 3.45 12.54
CA VAL A 117 2.97 3.27 11.31
C VAL A 117 4.22 4.17 11.33
N ARG A 118 4.13 5.40 11.82
CA ARG A 118 5.28 6.34 11.92
C ARG A 118 6.39 5.85 12.86
N GLU A 119 6.09 5.04 13.86
CA GLU A 119 7.12 4.44 14.72
C GLU A 119 8.05 3.49 13.95
N LEU A 120 7.65 3.05 12.74
CA LEU A 120 8.42 2.20 11.84
C LEU A 120 9.16 3.00 10.75
N GLU A 121 9.21 4.33 10.84
CA GLU A 121 9.81 5.16 9.79
C GLU A 121 11.29 4.82 9.55
N ILE A 122 11.65 4.69 8.28
CA ILE A 122 13.02 4.45 7.83
C ILE A 122 13.38 5.38 6.66
N LYS A 123 14.67 5.60 6.47
CA LYS A 123 15.17 6.25 5.27
C LYS A 123 15.25 5.23 4.12
N LYS A 124 14.46 5.45 3.07
CA LYS A 124 14.49 4.67 1.83
C LYS A 124 15.21 5.40 0.71
#